data_AF-A0A4Q5YCJ2-F1
#
_entry.id   AF-A0A4Q5YCJ2-F1
#
_cell.length_a   1.000
_cell.length_b   1.000
_cell.length_c   1.000
_cell.angle_alpha   90.00
_cell.angle_beta   90.00
_cell.angle_gamma   90.00
#
_symmetry.space_group_name_H-M   'P 1'
#
loop_
_entity.id
_entity.type
_entity.pdbx_description
1 polymer ?
#
loop_
_entity_poly.entity_id
_entity_poly.type
_entity_poly.pdbx_seq_one_letter_code
_entity_poly.pdbx_strand_id
1 'polypeptide(L)'
;MDIAVSKVIIMGNRPYRQKIRTQISFLISSFLVAVCTCCCFAASAQTIQLKKEYGLTLVQLTSALQKRQMMDAADPNYGGIWCEHCHVWHTRAAEAVYPFTITYFINHDERYLQSAKHTAAWL
;
A
#
# COMPACT_ATOMS: atom_id res chain seq x y z
N MET A 1 52.30 -54.95 -26.00
CA MET A 1 50.93 -55.15 -26.51
C MET A 1 49.97 -54.67 -25.43
N ASP A 2 49.59 -53.38 -25.38
CA ASP A 2 48.63 -52.89 -24.36
C ASP A 2 47.95 -51.56 -24.78
N ILE A 3 47.41 -51.50 -26.00
CA ILE A 3 46.60 -50.35 -26.48
C ILE A 3 45.12 -50.72 -26.60
N ALA A 4 44.74 -51.98 -26.30
CA ALA A 4 43.39 -52.48 -26.55
C ALA A 4 42.39 -52.32 -25.38
N VAL A 5 42.82 -51.91 -24.18
CA VAL A 5 41.93 -51.97 -23.00
C VAL A 5 41.09 -50.70 -22.81
N SER A 6 41.53 -49.53 -23.29
CA SER A 6 40.80 -48.27 -23.04
C SER A 6 39.60 -48.00 -23.94
N LYS A 7 39.38 -48.75 -25.04
CA LYS A 7 38.28 -48.48 -25.99
C LYS A 7 36.97 -49.17 -25.64
N VAL A 8 36.99 -50.22 -24.81
CA VAL A 8 35.80 -51.05 -24.52
C VAL A 8 34.87 -50.41 -23.47
N ILE A 9 35.39 -49.52 -22.61
CA ILE A 9 34.58 -48.91 -21.54
C ILE A 9 33.67 -47.77 -22.06
N ILE A 10 33.92 -47.22 -23.26
CA ILE A 10 33.19 -46.03 -23.76
C ILE A 10 31.92 -46.40 -24.58
N MET A 11 31.76 -47.65 -25.04
CA MET A 11 30.63 -48.01 -25.93
C MET A 11 29.42 -48.68 -25.23
N GLY A 12 29.55 -49.14 -23.97
CA GLY A 12 28.49 -49.90 -23.30
C GLY A 12 27.34 -49.10 -22.66
N ASN A 13 27.42 -47.76 -22.60
CA ASN A 13 26.53 -46.97 -21.72
C ASN A 13 25.68 -45.90 -22.41
N ARG A 14 25.71 -45.85 -23.75
CA ARG A 14 24.97 -44.82 -24.53
C ARG A 14 23.44 -44.92 -24.47
N PRO A 15 22.79 -46.08 -24.64
CA PRO A 15 21.32 -46.15 -24.65
C PRO A 15 20.72 -45.87 -23.26
N TYR A 16 21.44 -46.23 -22.20
CA TYR A 16 21.03 -45.97 -20.81
C TYR A 16 21.13 -44.49 -20.44
N ARG A 17 22.25 -43.82 -20.77
CA ARG A 17 22.41 -42.36 -20.57
C ARG A 17 21.39 -41.53 -21.35
N GLN A 18 20.99 -41.98 -22.55
CA GLN A 18 20.04 -41.25 -23.38
C GLN A 18 18.60 -41.36 -22.86
N LYS A 19 18.19 -42.54 -22.38
CA LYS A 19 16.90 -42.72 -21.67
C LYS A 19 16.81 -41.91 -20.37
N ILE A 20 17.91 -41.83 -19.61
CA ILE A 20 17.96 -41.01 -18.39
C ILE A 20 17.85 -39.53 -18.71
N ARG A 21 18.52 -39.05 -19.77
CA ARG A 21 18.42 -37.66 -20.21
C ARG A 21 17.01 -37.28 -20.63
N THR A 22 16.32 -38.10 -21.43
CA THR A 22 14.95 -37.82 -21.85
C THR A 22 13.97 -37.87 -20.67
N GLN A 23 14.11 -38.84 -19.77
CA GLN A 23 13.32 -38.93 -18.53
C GLN A 23 13.51 -37.68 -17.64
N ILE A 24 14.75 -37.23 -17.43
CA ILE A 24 15.04 -36.02 -16.65
C ILE A 24 14.48 -34.77 -17.32
N SER A 25 14.60 -34.63 -18.65
CA SER A 25 14.05 -33.50 -19.40
C SER A 25 12.51 -33.44 -19.32
N PHE A 26 11.83 -34.59 -19.35
CA PHE A 26 10.38 -34.67 -19.13
C PHE A 26 10.00 -34.26 -17.71
N LEU A 27 10.71 -34.76 -16.69
CA LEU A 27 10.46 -34.41 -15.29
C LEU A 27 10.68 -32.91 -15.01
N ILE A 28 11.72 -32.31 -15.56
CA ILE A 28 11.99 -30.87 -15.42
C ILE A 28 10.91 -30.05 -16.12
N SER A 29 10.48 -30.45 -17.31
CA SER A 29 9.43 -29.75 -18.06
C SER A 29 8.08 -29.82 -17.33
N SER A 30 7.70 -31.00 -16.83
CA SER A 30 6.48 -31.17 -16.04
C SER A 30 6.53 -30.41 -14.72
N PHE A 31 7.70 -30.35 -14.06
CA PHE A 31 7.88 -29.56 -12.84
C PHE A 31 7.77 -28.05 -13.12
N LEU A 32 8.40 -27.55 -14.19
CA LEU A 32 8.31 -26.14 -14.60
C LEU A 32 6.88 -25.75 -14.96
N VAL A 33 6.14 -26.61 -15.68
CA VAL A 33 4.72 -26.38 -16.00
C VAL A 33 3.88 -26.37 -14.71
N ALA A 34 4.11 -27.30 -13.78
CA ALA A 34 3.39 -27.34 -12.51
C ALA A 34 3.65 -26.08 -11.65
N VAL A 35 4.90 -25.63 -11.56
CA VAL A 35 5.27 -24.40 -10.83
C VAL A 35 4.66 -23.16 -11.48
N CYS A 36 4.70 -23.07 -12.82
CA CYS A 36 4.14 -21.92 -13.55
C CYS A 36 2.61 -21.85 -13.41
N THR A 37 1.93 -23.00 -13.43
CA THR A 37 0.47 -23.07 -13.26
C THR A 37 0.03 -22.73 -11.84
N CYS A 38 0.88 -22.99 -10.83
CA CYS A 38 0.60 -22.66 -9.43
C CYS A 38 0.70 -21.16 -9.14
N CYS A 39 1.57 -20.42 -9.84
CA CYS A 39 1.75 -18.98 -9.65
C CYS A 39 0.67 -18.10 -10.32
N CYS A 40 -0.18 -18.66 -11.19
CA CYS A 40 -1.21 -17.88 -11.90
C CYS A 40 -2.51 -17.67 -11.11
N PHE A 41 -2.71 -18.35 -9.98
CA PHE A 41 -3.94 -18.27 -9.19
C PHE A 41 -3.74 -17.51 -7.88
N ALA A 42 -3.55 -16.18 -7.93
CA ALA A 42 -3.92 -15.28 -6.81
C ALA A 42 -3.67 -13.79 -7.10
N ALA A 43 -3.86 -13.30 -8.33
CA ALA A 43 -4.10 -11.87 -8.51
C ALA A 43 -5.58 -11.58 -8.18
N SER A 44 -5.96 -11.72 -6.91
CA SER A 44 -7.26 -11.26 -6.43
C SER A 44 -7.28 -9.75 -6.55
N ALA A 45 -8.10 -9.20 -7.45
CA ALA A 45 -8.44 -7.78 -7.42
C ALA A 45 -8.97 -7.47 -6.02
N GLN A 46 -8.24 -6.66 -5.24
CA GLN A 46 -8.70 -6.29 -3.91
C GLN A 46 -9.94 -5.41 -4.05
N THR A 47 -11.05 -5.85 -3.47
CA THR A 47 -12.27 -5.06 -3.39
C THR A 47 -12.10 -3.99 -2.32
N ILE A 48 -11.74 -2.79 -2.74
CA ILE A 48 -11.58 -1.65 -1.82
C ILE A 48 -12.95 -1.16 -1.40
N GLN A 49 -13.20 -1.10 -0.09
CA GLN A 49 -14.38 -0.44 0.46
C GLN A 49 -14.19 1.08 0.43
N LEU A 50 -14.52 1.71 -0.70
CA LEU A 50 -14.26 3.14 -0.95
C LEU A 50 -14.76 4.05 0.19
N LYS A 51 -15.96 3.80 0.73
CA LYS A 51 -16.52 4.60 1.83
C LYS A 51 -15.67 4.53 3.09
N LYS A 52 -15.10 3.35 3.40
CA LYS A 52 -14.24 3.14 4.55
C LYS A 52 -12.91 3.88 4.37
N GLU A 53 -12.26 3.70 3.22
CA GLU A 53 -10.98 4.37 2.92
C GLU A 53 -11.14 5.89 2.86
N TYR A 54 -12.23 6.38 2.28
CA TYR A 54 -12.61 7.79 2.32
C TYR A 54 -12.69 8.31 3.77
N GLY A 55 -13.44 7.62 4.63
CA GLY A 55 -13.61 8.05 6.02
C GLY A 55 -12.30 8.06 6.79
N LEU A 56 -11.46 7.03 6.62
CA LEU A 56 -10.13 6.96 7.24
C LEU A 56 -9.23 8.11 6.77
N THR A 57 -9.18 8.34 5.46
CA THR A 57 -8.37 9.41 4.86
C THR A 57 -8.82 10.78 5.34
N LEU A 58 -10.15 11.01 5.42
CA LEU A 58 -10.69 12.27 5.90
C LEU A 58 -10.34 12.49 7.37
N VAL A 59 -10.53 11.49 8.23
CA VAL A 59 -10.15 11.58 9.66
C VAL A 59 -8.66 11.91 9.82
N GLN A 60 -7.79 11.29 9.01
CA GLN A 60 -6.35 11.56 9.04
C GLN A 60 -6.02 13.01 8.65
N LEU A 61 -6.60 13.50 7.55
CA LEU A 61 -6.46 14.89 7.13
C LEU A 61 -6.94 15.86 8.21
N THR A 62 -8.15 15.64 8.72
CA THR A 62 -8.78 16.52 9.71
C THR A 62 -8.01 16.53 11.03
N SER A 63 -7.47 15.39 11.46
CA SER A 63 -6.58 15.31 12.63
C SER A 63 -5.32 16.15 12.43
N ALA A 64 -4.76 16.17 11.22
CA ALA A 64 -3.60 16.98 10.89
C ALA A 64 -3.91 18.48 10.83
N LEU A 65 -5.11 18.85 10.37
CA LEU A 65 -5.61 20.23 10.39
C LEU A 65 -5.81 20.72 11.83
N GLN A 66 -6.45 19.91 12.69
CA GLN A 66 -6.70 20.27 14.08
C GLN A 66 -5.41 20.55 14.86
N LYS A 67 -4.36 19.76 14.62
CA LYS A 67 -3.03 19.99 15.24
C LYS A 67 -2.41 21.34 14.89
N ARG A 68 -2.84 21.95 13.78
CA ARG A 68 -2.36 23.25 13.30
C ARG A 68 -3.33 24.38 13.62
N GLN A 69 -4.46 24.08 14.25
CA GLN A 69 -5.44 25.08 14.62
C GLN A 69 -4.97 25.85 15.85
N MET A 70 -5.09 27.18 15.84
CA MET A 70 -4.90 27.98 17.05
C MET A 70 -6.07 27.71 18.00
N MET A 71 -5.77 27.15 19.16
CA MET A 71 -6.76 26.81 20.19
C MET A 71 -6.66 27.68 21.45
N ASP A 72 -5.80 28.70 21.44
CA ASP A 72 -5.77 29.72 22.49
C ASP A 72 -6.81 30.80 22.20
N ALA A 73 -7.86 30.88 23.04
CA ALA A 73 -8.94 31.85 22.90
C ALA A 73 -8.50 33.30 23.15
N ALA A 74 -7.32 33.52 23.74
CA ALA A 74 -6.73 34.85 23.90
C ALA A 74 -5.93 35.30 22.66
N ASP A 75 -5.58 34.38 21.75
CA ASP A 75 -4.83 34.70 20.54
C ASP A 75 -5.77 35.32 19.47
N PRO A 76 -5.38 36.42 18.81
CA PRO A 76 -6.19 37.03 17.75
C PRO A 76 -6.44 36.10 16.55
N ASN A 77 -5.68 35.02 16.42
CA ASN A 77 -5.82 34.00 15.38
C ASN A 77 -6.62 32.78 15.85
N TYR A 78 -7.30 32.83 17.00
CA TYR A 78 -8.10 31.72 17.52
C TYR A 78 -9.03 31.13 16.45
N GLY A 79 -8.90 29.82 16.21
CA GLY A 79 -9.65 29.10 15.18
C GLY A 79 -8.96 29.02 13.80
N GLY A 80 -7.97 29.87 13.54
CA GLY A 80 -7.15 29.87 12.32
C GLY A 80 -6.25 28.65 12.20
N ILE A 81 -5.78 28.36 10.98
CA ILE A 81 -4.92 27.20 10.66
C ILE A 81 -3.50 27.68 10.29
N TRP A 82 -2.51 27.22 11.05
CA TRP A 82 -1.10 27.53 10.84
C TRP A 82 -0.52 26.76 9.67
N CYS A 83 0.25 27.45 8.82
CA CYS A 83 0.99 26.84 7.73
C CYS A 83 2.48 26.83 8.02
N GLU A 84 3.03 25.64 8.25
CA GLU A 84 4.48 25.44 8.46
C GLU A 84 5.34 25.86 7.25
N HIS A 85 4.77 25.86 6.04
CA HIS A 85 5.51 26.25 4.84
C HIS A 85 5.57 27.78 4.68
N CYS A 86 4.40 28.43 4.80
CA CYS A 86 4.28 29.87 4.57
C CYS A 86 4.57 30.70 5.83
N HIS A 87 4.59 30.09 7.02
CA HIS A 87 4.72 30.75 8.32
C HIS A 87 3.65 31.85 8.54
N VAL A 88 2.41 31.57 8.13
CA VAL A 88 1.25 32.46 8.34
C VAL A 88 0.00 31.66 8.71
N TRP A 89 -0.96 32.34 9.32
CA TRP A 89 -2.33 31.84 9.49
C TRP A 89 -3.11 32.01 8.18
N HIS A 90 -3.57 30.91 7.57
CA HIS A 90 -4.27 30.98 6.28
C HIS A 90 -5.78 31.13 6.44
N THR A 91 -6.37 32.08 5.69
CA THR A 91 -7.82 32.19 5.44
C THR A 91 -8.42 30.97 4.73
N ARG A 92 -7.57 30.04 4.22
CA ARG A 92 -7.99 28.68 3.82
C ARG A 92 -8.52 27.85 4.99
N ALA A 93 -8.54 28.40 6.21
CA ALA A 93 -9.47 27.99 7.26
C ALA A 93 -10.88 27.70 6.72
N ALA A 94 -11.42 28.47 5.76
CA ALA A 94 -12.71 28.18 5.13
C ALA A 94 -12.80 26.77 4.52
N GLU A 95 -11.72 26.32 3.87
CA GLU A 95 -11.63 24.98 3.29
C GLU A 95 -11.57 23.89 4.37
N ALA A 96 -11.12 24.23 5.59
CA ALA A 96 -11.02 23.32 6.73
C ALA A 96 -12.36 23.14 7.47
N VAL A 97 -13.34 24.04 7.30
CA VAL A 97 -14.68 23.89 7.91
C VAL A 97 -15.37 22.60 7.43
N TYR A 98 -15.29 22.30 6.14
CA TYR A 98 -15.88 21.09 5.56
C TYR A 98 -15.29 19.78 6.15
N PRO A 99 -13.97 19.52 6.10
CA PRO A 99 -13.40 18.28 6.64
C PRO A 99 -13.65 18.13 8.14
N PHE A 100 -13.62 19.21 8.94
CA PHE A 100 -14.03 19.15 10.35
C PHE A 100 -15.48 18.71 10.52
N THR A 101 -16.40 19.35 9.79
CA THR A 101 -17.84 19.07 9.87
C THR A 101 -18.16 17.63 9.47
N ILE A 102 -17.62 17.15 8.35
CA ILE A 102 -17.88 15.79 7.88
C ILE A 102 -17.23 14.75 8.80
N THR A 103 -16.05 15.03 9.35
CA THR A 103 -15.41 14.12 10.31
C THR A 103 -16.28 13.93 11.56
N TYR A 104 -16.89 15.01 12.09
CA TYR A 104 -17.89 14.91 13.15
C TYR A 104 -19.08 14.01 12.77
N PHE A 105 -19.60 14.12 11.53
CA PHE A 105 -20.68 13.23 11.11
C PHE A 105 -20.25 11.77 10.90
N ILE A 106 -18.96 11.50 10.67
CA ILE A 106 -18.43 10.14 10.52
C ILE A 106 -18.26 9.46 11.88
N ASN A 107 -17.74 10.15 12.89
CA ASN A 107 -17.33 9.54 14.15
C ASN A 107 -17.97 10.13 15.42
N HIS A 108 -18.77 11.19 15.29
CA HIS A 108 -19.44 11.92 16.38
C HIS A 108 -18.49 12.50 17.44
N ASP A 109 -17.23 12.74 17.10
CA ASP A 109 -16.26 13.35 18.00
C ASP A 109 -16.42 14.87 18.01
N GLU A 110 -16.95 15.37 19.12
CA GLU A 110 -17.29 16.78 19.36
C GLU A 110 -16.11 17.73 19.16
N ARG A 111 -14.86 17.25 19.31
CA ARG A 111 -13.67 18.06 19.07
C ARG A 111 -13.65 18.62 17.65
N TYR A 112 -14.10 17.85 16.66
CA TYR A 112 -14.16 18.30 15.28
C TYR A 112 -15.31 19.27 15.03
N LEU A 113 -16.43 19.14 15.74
CA LEU A 113 -17.50 20.14 15.70
C LEU A 113 -17.03 21.48 16.25
N GLN A 114 -16.30 21.49 17.37
CA GLN A 114 -15.74 22.71 17.93
C GLN A 114 -14.69 23.32 17.00
N SER A 115 -13.78 22.50 16.45
CA SER A 115 -12.83 22.97 15.43
C SER A 115 -13.51 23.61 14.22
N ALA A 116 -14.59 23.00 13.70
CA ALA A 116 -15.37 23.60 12.60
C ALA A 116 -15.94 24.97 12.99
N LYS A 117 -16.54 25.08 14.17
CA LYS A 117 -17.12 26.34 14.67
C LYS A 117 -16.06 27.43 14.83
N HIS A 118 -14.92 27.12 15.43
CA HIS A 118 -13.85 28.09 15.64
C HIS A 118 -13.22 28.54 14.32
N THR A 119 -12.97 27.61 13.40
CA THR A 119 -12.49 27.93 12.06
C THR A 119 -13.48 28.80 11.30
N ALA A 120 -14.78 28.53 11.39
CA ALA A 120 -15.80 29.34 10.73
C ALA A 120 -15.93 30.74 11.34
N ALA A 121 -15.77 30.87 12.67
CA ALA A 121 -15.87 32.14 13.38
C ALA A 121 -14.66 33.07 13.16
N TRP A 122 -13.51 32.51 12.76
CA TRP A 122 -12.28 33.27 12.51
C TRP A 122 -12.26 33.97 11.13
N LEU A 123 -13.09 33.50 10.18
CA LEU A 123 -13.23 34.09 8.84
C LEU A 123 -14.03 35.38 8.86
#